data_AF-A0A832M4D8-F1
#
_entry.id   AF-A0A832M4D8-F1
#
_cell.length_a   1.000
_cell.length_b   1.000
_cell.length_c   1.000
_cell.angle_alpha   90.00
_cell.angle_beta   90.00
_cell.angle_gamma   90.00
#
_symmetry.space_group_name_H-M   'P 1'
#
loop_
_entity.id
_entity.type
_entity.pdbx_description
1 polymer ?
#
loop_
_entity_poly.entity_id
_entity_poly.type
_entity_poly.pdbx_seq_one_letter_code
_entity_poly.pdbx_strand_id
1 'polypeptide(L)'
;MSLFDSFFPRRSSQPPISGAAKLSKPKPSADSKPLPPKSLFGSKNFLSRLQLREKLRKDSGQIPGTGSFYSREQREKLEKEVFGKEFGEYISPDEFKRAIKKLRKQEFMAKTGEEKREIDRKVRYLEKLREEQK
;
A
#
# COMPACT_ATOMS: atom_id res chain seq x y z
N MET A 1 -38.55 49.80 11.11
CA MET A 1 -38.62 51.00 10.24
C MET A 1 -37.30 51.76 10.35
N SER A 2 -37.00 52.60 9.35
CA SER A 2 -35.75 53.36 9.07
C SER A 2 -34.53 52.50 8.72
N LEU A 3 -34.26 52.21 7.44
CA LEU A 3 -33.75 53.11 6.38
C LEU A 3 -32.48 53.86 6.82
N PHE A 4 -31.33 53.33 6.43
CA PHE A 4 -30.19 54.17 6.07
C PHE A 4 -29.66 53.72 4.72
N ASP A 5 -30.04 54.53 3.74
CA ASP A 5 -29.58 54.56 2.36
C ASP A 5 -28.43 55.58 2.32
N SER A 6 -27.26 55.17 1.87
CA SER A 6 -26.14 56.06 1.49
C SER A 6 -25.08 55.19 0.81
N PHE A 7 -25.10 55.02 -0.51
CA PHE A 7 -24.67 55.99 -1.52
C PHE A 7 -23.18 56.37 -1.38
N PHE A 8 -22.29 55.59 -1.99
CA PHE A 8 -21.03 56.11 -2.52
C PHE A 8 -20.70 55.50 -3.91
N PRO A 9 -20.06 56.27 -4.79
CA PRO A 9 -20.14 56.08 -6.24
C PRO A 9 -18.94 55.32 -6.86
N ARG A 10 -19.24 54.74 -8.02
CA ARG A 10 -18.47 54.54 -9.25
C ARG A 10 -16.92 54.47 -9.22
N ARG A 11 -16.49 53.39 -9.91
CA ARG A 11 -15.41 53.28 -10.92
C ARG A 11 -13.98 53.21 -10.42
N SER A 12 -13.41 52.02 -10.57
CA SER A 12 -12.18 51.87 -11.33
C SER A 12 -12.29 50.65 -12.24
N SER A 13 -12.47 50.91 -13.53
CA SER A 13 -12.23 49.95 -14.61
C SER A 13 -10.77 49.52 -14.55
N GLN A 14 -10.49 48.31 -14.08
CA GLN A 14 -9.19 47.71 -14.32
C GLN A 14 -9.16 47.16 -15.76
N PRO A 15 -8.11 47.44 -16.54
CA PRO A 15 -7.90 46.84 -17.84
C PRO A 15 -7.62 45.33 -17.71
N PRO A 16 -7.94 44.53 -18.73
CA PRO A 16 -7.61 43.11 -18.74
C PRO A 16 -6.09 42.94 -18.75
N ILE A 17 -5.54 42.28 -17.73
CA ILE A 17 -4.15 41.85 -17.73
C ILE A 17 -4.02 40.70 -18.73
N SER A 18 -3.83 41.07 -19.99
CA SER A 18 -3.34 40.19 -21.05
C SER A 18 -1.88 39.84 -20.72
N GLY A 19 -1.73 38.74 -20.00
CA GLY A 19 -0.44 38.23 -19.56
C GLY A 19 -0.53 36.74 -19.25
N ALA A 20 -1.13 35.97 -20.16
CA ALA A 20 -0.99 34.52 -20.18
C ALA A 20 0.45 34.18 -20.55
N ALA A 21 1.38 34.38 -19.61
CA ALA A 21 2.61 33.63 -19.58
C ALA A 21 2.18 32.16 -19.47
N LYS A 22 2.18 31.48 -20.61
CA LYS A 22 2.19 30.02 -20.67
C LYS A 22 3.45 29.60 -19.92
N LEU A 23 3.30 29.46 -18.61
CA LEU A 23 4.15 28.64 -17.79
C LEU A 23 3.99 27.24 -18.38
N SER A 24 4.82 26.95 -19.39
CA SER A 24 5.03 25.59 -19.85
C SER A 24 5.52 24.86 -18.63
N LYS A 25 4.59 24.24 -17.90
CA LYS A 25 4.93 23.20 -16.93
C LYS A 25 5.91 22.29 -17.67
N PRO A 26 7.14 22.10 -17.16
CA PRO A 26 8.05 21.16 -17.79
C PRO A 26 7.26 19.86 -17.95
N LYS A 27 7.15 19.43 -19.21
CA LYS A 27 6.65 18.10 -19.57
C LYS A 27 7.37 17.15 -18.61
N PRO A 28 6.69 16.41 -17.72
CA PRO A 28 7.36 15.42 -16.90
C PRO A 28 8.05 14.49 -17.88
N SER A 29 9.38 14.56 -17.92
CA SER A 29 10.24 13.75 -18.77
C SER A 29 9.83 12.30 -18.55
N ALA A 30 9.24 11.70 -19.58
CA ALA A 30 8.56 10.42 -19.56
C ALA A 30 9.51 9.22 -19.49
N ASP A 31 10.77 9.39 -19.10
CA ASP A 31 11.80 8.34 -19.24
C ASP A 31 12.77 8.25 -18.06
N SER A 32 12.28 8.44 -16.84
CA SER A 32 12.84 7.67 -15.73
C SER A 32 11.73 6.77 -15.22
N LYS A 33 11.64 5.55 -15.75
CA LYS A 33 10.93 4.47 -15.05
C LYS A 33 11.53 4.46 -13.65
N PRO A 34 10.81 4.90 -12.59
CA PRO A 34 11.36 4.84 -11.26
C PRO A 34 11.68 3.36 -11.04
N LEU A 35 12.95 3.06 -10.77
CA LEU A 35 13.39 1.72 -10.42
C LEU A 35 12.35 1.18 -9.43
N PRO A 36 11.75 -0.01 -9.69
CA PRO A 36 10.70 -0.52 -8.84
C PRO A 36 11.23 -0.46 -7.42
N PRO A 37 10.54 0.25 -6.52
CA PRO A 37 11.10 0.52 -5.22
C PRO A 37 11.36 -0.84 -4.57
N LYS A 38 12.61 -1.01 -4.13
CA LYS A 38 13.14 -2.24 -3.55
C LYS A 38 12.54 -2.52 -2.17
N SER A 39 11.25 -2.34 -1.95
CA SER A 39 10.57 -2.75 -0.73
C SER A 39 9.09 -3.02 -1.01
N LEU A 40 8.48 -3.96 -0.27
CA LEU A 40 7.05 -4.23 -0.35
C LEU A 40 6.21 -2.96 -0.08
N PHE A 41 6.73 -2.03 0.71
CA PHE A 41 6.14 -0.71 0.94
C PHE A 41 6.82 0.40 0.10
N GLY A 42 8.01 0.12 -0.41
CA GLY A 42 8.79 1.04 -1.23
C GLY A 42 9.13 2.32 -0.49
N SER A 43 8.94 3.47 -1.14
CA SER A 43 9.07 4.80 -0.50
C SER A 43 7.82 5.22 0.26
N LYS A 44 6.73 4.43 0.20
CA LYS A 44 5.46 4.76 0.86
C LYS A 44 5.40 4.05 2.21
N ASN A 45 4.87 4.73 3.22
CA ASN A 45 4.71 4.15 4.55
C ASN A 45 3.48 3.25 4.69
N PHE A 46 2.66 3.13 3.63
CA PHE A 46 1.40 2.37 3.64
C PHE A 46 1.18 1.69 2.30
N LEU A 47 0.54 0.53 2.33
CA LEU A 47 0.15 -0.25 1.16
C LEU A 47 -1.35 -0.52 1.23
N SER A 48 -2.09 -0.23 0.15
CA SER A 48 -3.50 -0.60 0.12
C SER A 48 -3.64 -2.12 0.00
N ARG A 49 -4.75 -2.66 0.52
CA ARG A 49 -5.04 -4.11 0.38
C ARG A 49 -5.07 -4.59 -1.07
N LEU A 50 -5.59 -3.77 -1.98
CA LEU A 50 -5.60 -4.08 -3.41
C LEU A 50 -4.17 -4.19 -3.95
N GLN A 51 -3.30 -3.25 -3.59
CA GLN A 51 -1.90 -3.28 -4.00
C GLN A 51 -1.15 -4.48 -3.40
N LEU A 52 -1.41 -4.82 -2.14
CA LEU A 52 -0.85 -6.02 -1.51
C LEU A 52 -1.27 -7.28 -2.27
N ARG A 53 -2.57 -7.41 -2.57
CA ARG A 53 -3.09 -8.54 -3.32
C ARG A 53 -2.48 -8.64 -4.72
N GLU A 54 -2.32 -7.52 -5.42
CA GLU A 54 -1.64 -7.51 -6.72
C GLU A 54 -0.17 -7.92 -6.64
N LYS A 55 0.56 -7.44 -5.62
CA LYS A 55 1.95 -7.86 -5.39
C LYS A 55 2.03 -9.35 -5.10
N LEU A 56 1.15 -9.84 -4.22
CA LEU A 56 1.03 -11.27 -3.94
C LEU A 56 0.70 -12.08 -5.18
N ARG A 57 -0.15 -11.59 -6.10
CA ARG A 57 -0.47 -12.27 -7.37
C ARG A 57 0.72 -12.32 -8.33
N LYS A 58 1.53 -11.27 -8.37
CA LYS A 58 2.69 -11.14 -9.27
C LYS A 58 3.93 -11.90 -8.80
N ASP A 59 4.00 -12.19 -7.50
CA ASP A 59 5.12 -12.93 -6.93
C ASP A 59 5.24 -14.36 -7.50
N SER A 60 6.40 -14.99 -7.32
CA SER A 60 6.65 -16.40 -7.66
C SER A 60 5.82 -17.39 -6.81
N GLY A 61 5.47 -17.00 -5.58
CA GLY A 61 4.85 -17.88 -4.60
C GLY A 61 5.81 -18.87 -3.95
N GLN A 62 7.12 -18.76 -4.21
CA GLN A 62 8.12 -19.67 -3.66
C GLN A 62 8.25 -19.51 -2.14
N ILE A 63 8.09 -20.61 -1.41
CA ILE A 63 8.25 -20.65 0.04
C ILE A 63 9.71 -21.04 0.36
N PRO A 64 10.45 -20.19 1.09
CA PRO A 64 11.85 -20.47 1.35
C PRO A 64 12.01 -21.71 2.24
N GLY A 65 12.99 -22.54 1.91
CA GLY A 65 13.34 -23.76 2.65
C GLY A 65 12.34 -24.92 2.56
N THR A 66 11.26 -24.83 1.76
CA THR A 66 10.22 -25.87 1.71
C THR A 66 10.06 -26.53 0.33
N GLY A 67 10.76 -26.04 -0.70
CA GLY A 67 10.62 -26.52 -2.10
C GLY A 67 9.21 -26.40 -2.69
N SER A 68 8.28 -25.81 -1.92
CA SER A 68 6.86 -25.72 -2.22
C SER A 68 6.51 -24.31 -2.67
N PHE A 69 5.42 -24.20 -3.43
CA PHE A 69 4.95 -22.94 -3.99
C PHE A 69 3.49 -22.72 -3.63
N TYR A 70 3.14 -21.49 -3.29
CA TYR A 70 1.74 -21.10 -3.17
C TYR A 70 1.15 -20.81 -4.56
N SER A 71 0.03 -21.47 -4.85
CA SER A 71 -0.77 -21.15 -6.03
C SER A 71 -1.29 -19.70 -5.95
N ARG A 72 -1.69 -19.14 -7.09
CA ARG A 72 -2.24 -17.78 -7.13
C ARG A 72 -3.43 -17.62 -6.18
N GLU A 73 -4.33 -18.61 -6.15
CA GLU A 73 -5.49 -18.61 -5.26
C GLU A 73 -5.09 -18.68 -3.78
N GLN A 74 -4.10 -19.51 -3.44
CA GLN A 74 -3.60 -19.60 -2.07
C GLN A 74 -2.99 -18.26 -1.62
N ARG A 75 -2.26 -17.57 -2.48
CA ARG A 75 -1.69 -16.24 -2.19
C ARG A 75 -2.77 -15.19 -1.93
N GLU A 76 -3.89 -15.24 -2.65
CA GLU A 76 -5.04 -14.37 -2.39
C GLU A 76 -5.76 -14.72 -1.09
N LYS A 77 -5.89 -16.02 -0.77
CA LYS A 77 -6.45 -16.46 0.51
C LYS A 77 -5.58 -16.02 1.68
N LEU A 78 -4.25 -16.10 1.55
CA LEU A 78 -3.32 -15.63 2.57
C LEU A 78 -3.53 -14.16 2.92
N GLU A 79 -3.72 -13.30 1.92
CA GLU A 79 -4.02 -11.88 2.17
C GLU A 79 -5.28 -11.73 3.01
N LYS A 80 -6.36 -12.44 2.68
CA LYS A 80 -7.64 -12.34 3.38
C LYS A 80 -7.59 -12.91 4.79
N GLU A 81 -6.87 -14.03 4.98
CA GLU A 81 -6.74 -14.70 6.28
C GLU A 81 -5.86 -13.89 7.25
N VAL A 82 -4.72 -13.42 6.76
CA VAL A 82 -3.71 -12.75 7.59
C VAL A 82 -4.09 -11.29 7.81
N PHE A 83 -4.51 -10.61 6.75
CA PHE A 83 -4.97 -9.22 6.77
C PHE A 83 -6.49 -9.18 6.68
N GLY A 84 -7.15 -9.81 7.66
CA GLY A 84 -8.60 -9.83 7.79
C GLY A 84 -9.21 -8.44 8.04
N LYS A 85 -10.45 -8.41 8.51
CA LYS A 85 -11.17 -7.15 8.82
C LYS A 85 -10.53 -6.31 9.92
N GLU A 86 -9.68 -6.92 10.75
CA GLU A 86 -8.94 -6.24 11.82
C GLU A 86 -7.91 -5.24 11.28
N PHE A 87 -7.42 -5.46 10.06
CA PHE A 87 -6.52 -4.56 9.38
C PHE A 87 -7.38 -3.69 8.44
N GLY A 88 -7.21 -2.37 8.53
CA GLY A 88 -7.98 -1.42 7.72
C GLY A 88 -7.71 -1.55 6.22
N GLU A 89 -8.15 -0.56 5.44
CA GLU A 89 -7.94 -0.55 3.99
C GLU A 89 -6.46 -0.41 3.59
N TYR A 90 -5.67 0.16 4.49
CA TYR A 90 -4.24 0.40 4.34
C TYR A 90 -3.48 -0.37 5.41
N ILE A 91 -2.37 -0.97 5.00
CA ILE A 91 -1.48 -1.74 5.85
C ILE A 91 -0.16 -0.98 5.94
N SER A 92 0.26 -0.67 7.14
CA SER A 92 1.60 -0.14 7.45
C SER A 92 2.62 -1.27 7.62
N PRO A 93 3.93 -0.98 7.49
CA PRO A 93 5.00 -1.94 7.79
C PRO A 93 4.89 -2.54 9.20
N ASP A 94 4.42 -1.77 10.18
CA ASP A 94 4.31 -2.25 11.56
C ASP A 94 3.09 -3.15 11.75
N GLU A 95 1.98 -2.87 11.08
CA GLU A 95 0.84 -3.80 11.02
C GLU A 95 1.22 -5.10 10.35
N PHE A 96 2.03 -5.05 9.28
CA PHE A 96 2.55 -6.25 8.62
C PHE A 96 3.41 -7.09 9.58
N LYS A 97 4.30 -6.46 10.35
CA LYS A 97 5.07 -7.16 11.40
C LYS A 97 4.17 -7.72 12.49
N ARG A 98 3.13 -6.99 12.90
CA ARG A 98 2.16 -7.45 13.91
C ARG A 98 1.40 -8.68 13.41
N ALA A 99 1.01 -8.71 12.14
CA ALA A 99 0.36 -9.87 11.53
C ALA A 99 1.26 -11.10 11.54
N ILE A 100 2.53 -10.97 11.18
CA ILE A 100 3.53 -12.05 11.28
C ILE A 100 3.68 -12.54 12.73
N LYS A 101 3.77 -11.62 13.71
CA LYS A 101 3.83 -12.00 15.13
C LYS A 101 2.57 -12.75 15.59
N LYS A 102 1.39 -12.36 15.11
CA LYS A 102 0.12 -13.05 15.39
C LYS A 102 0.15 -14.48 14.86
N LEU A 103 0.64 -14.69 13.64
CA LEU A 103 0.82 -16.03 13.06
C LEU A 103 1.79 -16.87 13.89
N ARG A 104 2.96 -16.34 14.28
CA ARG A 104 3.88 -17.08 15.15
C ARG A 104 3.23 -17.47 16.49
N LYS A 105 2.43 -16.58 17.09
CA LYS A 105 1.67 -16.94 18.30
C LYS A 105 0.69 -18.08 18.04
N GLN A 106 -0.02 -18.07 16.90
CA GLN A 106 -0.91 -19.17 16.50
C GLN A 106 -0.14 -20.47 16.28
N GLU A 107 1.06 -20.42 15.72
CA GLU A 107 1.95 -21.58 15.56
C GLU A 107 2.25 -22.24 16.92
N PHE A 108 2.58 -21.44 17.94
CA PHE A 108 2.81 -21.94 19.29
C PHE A 108 1.56 -22.54 19.94
N MET A 109 0.37 -22.02 19.59
CA MET A 109 -0.91 -22.48 20.13
C MET A 109 -1.52 -23.67 19.36
N ALA A 110 -1.03 -23.97 18.16
CA ALA A 110 -1.55 -25.04 17.32
C ALA A 110 -1.32 -26.41 17.97
N LYS A 111 -2.33 -27.28 17.87
CA LYS A 111 -2.32 -28.60 18.54
C LYS A 111 -1.61 -29.65 17.70
N THR A 112 -1.76 -29.57 16.37
CA THR A 112 -1.21 -30.57 15.45
C THR A 112 0.10 -30.07 14.82
N GLY A 113 0.98 -31.02 14.47
CA GLY A 113 2.24 -30.71 13.79
C GLY A 113 2.02 -30.18 12.36
N GLU A 114 0.92 -30.56 11.73
CA GLU A 114 0.56 -30.10 10.39
C GLU A 114 0.15 -28.62 10.39
N GLU A 115 -0.73 -28.22 11.31
CA GLU A 115 -1.09 -26.81 11.52
C GLU A 115 0.14 -25.94 11.76
N LYS A 116 1.07 -26.41 12.60
CA LYS A 116 2.34 -25.70 12.85
C LYS A 116 3.14 -25.49 11.57
N ARG A 117 3.33 -26.56 10.79
CA ARG A 117 4.05 -26.50 9.51
C ARG A 117 3.37 -25.57 8.51
N GLU A 118 2.05 -25.57 8.45
CA GLU A 118 1.32 -24.64 7.59
C GLU A 118 1.53 -23.20 8.02
N ILE A 119 1.40 -22.89 9.31
CA ILE A 119 1.60 -21.55 9.82
C ILE A 119 3.05 -21.09 9.62
N ASP A 120 4.04 -21.93 9.87
CA ASP A 120 5.46 -21.65 9.61
C ASP A 120 5.70 -21.32 8.12
N ARG A 121 5.13 -22.10 7.19
CA ARG A 121 5.19 -21.80 5.76
C ARG A 121 4.59 -20.42 5.43
N LYS A 122 3.47 -20.05 6.05
CA LYS A 122 2.85 -18.72 5.89
C LYS A 122 3.78 -17.63 6.39
N VAL A 123 4.37 -17.81 7.57
CA VAL A 123 5.32 -16.86 8.19
C VAL A 123 6.53 -16.66 7.30
N ARG A 124 7.20 -17.75 6.89
CA ARG A 124 8.38 -17.72 6.03
C ARG A 124 8.13 -17.02 4.69
N TYR A 125 6.97 -17.28 4.08
CA TYR A 125 6.59 -16.63 2.83
C TYR A 125 6.38 -15.12 3.00
N LEU A 126 5.70 -14.69 4.06
CA LEU A 126 5.49 -13.26 4.35
C LEU A 126 6.79 -12.55 4.75
N GLU A 127 7.69 -13.22 5.45
CA GLU A 127 9.02 -12.70 5.79
C GLU A 127 9.88 -12.53 4.53
N LYS A 128 9.87 -13.49 3.61
CA LYS A 128 10.53 -13.37 2.29
C LYS A 128 10.05 -12.13 1.53
N LEU A 129 8.74 -11.93 1.44
CA LEU A 129 8.17 -10.76 0.75
C LEU A 129 8.59 -9.43 1.41
N ARG A 130 8.86 -9.45 2.71
CA ARG A 130 9.42 -8.31 3.44
C ARG A 130 10.93 -8.14 3.19
N GLU A 131 11.67 -9.24 3.02
CA GLU A 131 13.14 -9.30 2.99
C GLU A 131 13.80 -9.38 1.61
N GLU A 132 13.09 -9.72 0.52
CA GLU A 132 13.56 -9.71 -0.89
C GLU A 132 13.97 -8.31 -1.42
N GLN A 133 14.37 -7.46 -0.51
CA GLN A 133 14.34 -6.02 -0.54
C GLN A 133 15.48 -5.41 0.33
N LYS A 134 16.38 -6.24 0.87
CA LYS A 134 17.74 -5.87 1.31
C LYS A 134 18.72 -6.18 0.21
#